data_AF-A0A3D4QSR5-F1
#
_entry.id   AF-A0A3D4QSR5-F1
#
_cell.length_a   1.000
_cell.length_b   1.000
_cell.length_c   1.000
_cell.angle_alpha   90.00
_cell.angle_beta   90.00
_cell.angle_gamma   90.00
#
_symmetry.space_group_name_H-M   'P 1'
#
loop_
_entity.id
_entity.type
_entity.pdbx_description
1 polymer ?
#
loop_
_entity_poly.entity_id
_entity_poly.type
_entity_poly.pdbx_seq_one_letter_code
_entity_poly.pdbx_strand_id
1 'polypeptide(L)'
;EQWYLEWLQRMINADPAARYTVKLDSKIQKDPLARAKQLTIVSRTEVTHIFDYESEEPVHVQQFKTTLDRMKAAQNSGKDIKYKLGYSNFTFELWIIVHKTDCNGILTHRHQYLKPLNSAYNQQFESLDQYKHEDNFKR
;
A
#
# COMPACT_ATOMS: atom_id res chain seq x y z
N GLU A 1 -4.60 -1.10 1.23
CA GLU A 1 -3.26 -1.66 1.59
C GLU A 1 -3.15 -2.16 3.04
N GLN A 2 -3.60 -1.40 4.05
CA GLN A 2 -3.39 -1.75 5.48
C GLN A 2 -3.80 -3.18 5.82
N TRP A 3 -5.02 -3.58 5.46
CA TRP A 3 -5.53 -4.92 5.76
C TRP A 3 -4.68 -6.03 5.14
N TYR A 4 -4.13 -5.81 3.95
CA TYR A 4 -3.21 -6.78 3.33
C TYR A 4 -1.93 -6.95 4.15
N LEU A 5 -1.34 -5.85 4.64
CA LEU A 5 -0.13 -5.92 5.48
C LEU A 5 -0.42 -6.61 6.82
N GLU A 6 -1.58 -6.32 7.42
CA GLU A 6 -2.01 -6.99 8.65
C GLU A 6 -2.24 -8.49 8.44
N TRP A 7 -2.87 -8.87 7.32
CA TRP A 7 -3.02 -10.26 6.92
C TRP A 7 -1.67 -10.93 6.68
N LEU A 8 -0.76 -10.29 5.94
CA LEU A 8 0.58 -10.81 5.65
C LEU A 8 1.37 -11.06 6.94
N GLN A 9 1.33 -10.13 7.90
CA GLN A 9 1.93 -10.32 9.21
C GLN A 9 1.36 -11.56 9.91
N ARG A 10 0.03 -11.72 9.92
CA ARG A 10 -0.61 -12.89 10.55
C ARG A 10 -0.17 -14.19 9.88
N MET A 11 -0.12 -14.21 8.55
CA MET A 11 0.33 -15.39 7.79
C MET A 11 1.77 -15.76 8.10
N ILE A 12 2.69 -14.79 8.11
CA ILE A 12 4.10 -15.03 8.45
C ILE A 12 4.23 -15.55 9.88
N ASN A 13 3.52 -14.95 10.84
CA ASN A 13 3.65 -15.31 12.26
C ASN A 13 2.95 -16.62 12.62
N ALA A 14 1.99 -17.06 11.83
CA ALA A 14 1.27 -18.32 12.03
C ALA A 14 1.97 -19.53 11.37
N ASP A 15 2.93 -19.29 10.46
CA ASP A 15 3.66 -20.36 9.78
C ASP A 15 4.63 -21.07 10.75
N PRO A 16 4.44 -22.38 11.03
CA PRO A 16 5.34 -23.13 11.92
C PRO A 16 6.78 -23.23 11.42
N ALA A 17 7.01 -23.05 10.11
CA ALA A 17 8.34 -23.06 9.52
C ALA A 17 9.04 -21.69 9.60
N ALA A 18 8.34 -20.63 10.03
CA ALA A 18 8.91 -19.30 10.15
C ALA A 18 9.98 -19.27 11.24
N ARG A 19 11.19 -18.87 10.85
CA ARG A 19 12.31 -18.66 11.79
C ARG A 19 12.12 -17.46 12.70
N TYR A 20 11.33 -16.48 12.25
CA TYR A 20 11.12 -15.22 12.94
C TYR A 20 9.67 -14.77 12.78
N THR A 21 9.14 -14.14 13.82
CA THR A 21 7.89 -13.37 13.74
C THR A 21 8.19 -11.94 13.33
N VAL A 22 7.25 -11.30 12.65
CA VAL A 22 7.31 -9.91 12.23
C VAL A 22 6.23 -9.06 12.91
N LYS A 23 6.51 -7.77 13.06
CA LYS A 23 5.54 -6.75 13.46
C LYS A 23 5.65 -5.58 12.49
N LEU A 24 4.58 -5.35 11.73
CA LEU A 24 4.43 -4.28 10.78
C LEU A 24 3.63 -3.15 11.45
N ASP A 25 4.22 -1.95 11.53
CA ASP A 25 3.52 -0.74 11.94
C ASP A 25 2.84 -0.10 10.72
N SER A 26 1.67 -0.63 10.35
CA SER A 26 0.90 -0.28 9.15
C SER A 26 -0.10 0.87 9.38
N LYS A 27 0.29 1.93 10.09
CA LYS A 27 -0.60 3.06 10.41
C LYS A 27 -1.00 3.85 9.15
N ILE A 28 -2.31 4.03 8.93
CA ILE A 28 -2.82 4.97 7.91
C ILE A 28 -2.50 6.40 8.34
N GLN A 29 -1.65 7.07 7.58
CA GLN A 29 -1.38 8.49 7.71
C GLN A 29 -0.94 9.04 6.35
N LYS A 30 -1.74 9.95 5.77
CA LYS A 30 -1.49 10.51 4.44
C LYS A 30 -0.28 11.42 4.39
N ASP A 31 0.02 12.11 5.48
CA ASP A 31 1.13 13.06 5.54
C ASP A 31 2.37 12.46 6.24
N PRO A 32 3.46 12.17 5.50
CA PRO A 32 4.70 11.63 6.06
C PRO A 32 5.28 12.48 7.20
N LEU A 33 5.16 13.80 7.12
CA LEU A 33 5.68 14.70 8.15
C LEU A 33 4.85 14.60 9.43
N ALA A 34 3.54 14.53 9.32
CA ALA A 34 2.66 14.30 10.46
C ALA A 34 2.95 12.93 11.11
N ARG A 35 3.18 11.88 10.32
CA ARG A 35 3.58 10.56 10.85
C ARG A 35 4.88 10.63 11.63
N ALA A 36 5.89 11.28 11.07
CA ALA A 36 7.20 11.42 11.70
C ALA A 36 7.13 12.16 13.04
N LYS A 37 6.30 13.21 13.14
CA LYS A 37 6.08 13.95 14.40
C LYS A 37 5.52 13.07 15.51
N GLN A 38 4.60 12.16 15.18
CA GLN A 38 3.96 11.23 16.12
C GLN A 38 4.86 10.05 16.54
N LEU A 39 5.93 9.77 15.80
CA LEU A 39 6.87 8.69 16.14
C LEU A 39 7.81 9.12 17.26
N THR A 40 7.89 8.29 18.30
CA THR A 40 8.96 8.34 19.30
C THR A 40 10.17 7.60 18.72
N ILE A 41 11.18 8.37 18.30
CA ILE A 41 12.36 7.85 17.60
C ILE A 41 13.52 7.85 18.59
N VAL A 42 13.83 6.67 19.12
CA VAL A 42 14.93 6.47 20.08
C VAL A 42 16.24 6.11 19.37
N SER A 43 16.14 5.53 18.18
CA SER A 43 17.25 5.16 17.32
C SER A 43 16.87 5.34 15.85
N ARG A 44 17.86 5.25 14.96
CA ARG A 44 17.66 5.25 13.51
C ARG A 44 16.46 4.41 13.09
N THR A 45 15.47 5.05 12.49
CA THR A 45 14.21 4.42 12.10
C THR A 45 14.01 4.56 10.60
N GLU A 46 13.78 3.46 9.90
CA GLU A 46 13.40 3.48 8.48
C GLU A 46 11.89 3.28 8.34
N VAL A 47 11.23 4.16 7.59
CA VAL A 47 9.79 4.09 7.30
C VAL A 47 9.60 3.98 5.80
N THR A 48 8.87 2.96 5.36
CA THR A 48 8.42 2.87 3.96
C THR A 48 7.04 3.51 3.87
N HIS A 49 6.92 4.60 3.13
CA HIS A 49 5.65 5.26 2.88
C HIS A 49 5.05 4.70 1.61
N ILE A 50 3.89 4.03 1.74
CA ILE A 50 3.20 3.33 0.66
C ILE A 50 1.96 4.11 0.26
N PHE A 51 1.84 4.47 -1.02
CA PHE A 51 0.63 5.10 -1.58
C PHE A 51 0.54 4.85 -3.09
N ASP A 52 -0.62 5.18 -3.68
CA ASP A 52 -0.90 4.94 -5.09
C ASP A 52 -0.58 6.16 -5.96
N TYR A 53 0.06 5.92 -7.11
CA TYR A 53 0.17 6.90 -8.19
C TYR A 53 -0.90 6.62 -9.24
N GLU A 54 -2.09 7.19 -9.02
CA GLU A 54 -3.33 6.76 -9.68
C GLU A 54 -3.37 6.98 -11.20
N SER A 55 -2.79 8.08 -11.68
CA SER A 55 -2.66 8.38 -13.11
C SER A 55 -1.72 9.57 -13.35
N GLU A 56 -1.49 9.91 -14.62
CA GLU A 56 -0.78 11.13 -15.04
C GLU A 56 -1.64 12.40 -14.98
N GLU A 57 -2.85 12.33 -14.41
CA GLU A 57 -3.67 13.51 -14.22
C GLU A 57 -2.98 14.52 -13.30
N PRO A 58 -3.07 15.84 -13.57
CA PRO A 58 -2.35 16.86 -12.82
C PRO A 58 -2.52 16.78 -11.31
N VAL A 59 -3.73 16.38 -10.85
CA VAL A 59 -4.03 16.21 -9.42
C VAL A 59 -3.19 15.11 -8.79
N HIS A 60 -3.04 13.95 -9.43
CA HIS A 60 -2.27 12.81 -8.92
C HIS A 60 -0.77 13.09 -8.99
N VAL A 61 -0.30 13.72 -10.07
CA VAL A 61 1.09 14.22 -10.20
C VAL A 61 1.43 15.17 -9.06
N GLN A 62 0.54 16.13 -8.77
CA GLN A 62 0.76 17.11 -7.72
C GLN A 62 0.74 16.46 -6.33
N GLN A 63 -0.17 15.53 -6.07
CA GLN A 63 -0.22 14.78 -4.81
C GLN A 63 1.05 13.95 -4.59
N PHE A 64 1.56 13.29 -5.64
CA PHE A 64 2.81 12.52 -5.58
C PHE A 64 4.00 13.41 -5.23
N LYS A 65 4.19 14.52 -5.96
CA LYS A 65 5.26 15.51 -5.68
C LYS A 65 5.16 16.06 -4.27
N THR A 66 3.95 16.45 -3.85
CA THR A 66 3.69 16.95 -2.50
C THR A 66 4.10 15.92 -1.44
N THR A 67 3.80 14.64 -1.66
CA THR A 67 4.17 13.56 -0.74
C THR A 67 5.69 13.42 -0.64
N LEU A 68 6.42 13.47 -1.76
CA LEU A 68 7.88 13.47 -1.76
C LEU A 68 8.47 14.64 -0.99
N ASP A 69 7.93 15.84 -1.17
CA ASP A 69 8.37 17.03 -0.43
C ASP A 69 8.13 16.87 1.08
N ARG A 70 6.99 16.29 1.49
CA ARG A 70 6.69 16.00 2.90
C ARG A 70 7.59 14.91 3.47
N MET A 71 7.95 13.88 2.70
CA MET A 71 8.94 12.88 3.10
C MET A 71 10.31 13.52 3.33
N LYS A 72 10.75 14.40 2.42
CA LYS A 72 12.00 15.15 2.56
C LYS A 72 11.99 16.05 3.78
N ALA A 73 10.91 16.79 4.01
CA ALA A 73 10.73 17.60 5.21
C ALA A 73 10.77 16.77 6.49
N ALA A 74 10.21 15.55 6.48
CA ALA A 74 10.26 14.64 7.62
C ALA A 74 11.68 14.17 7.94
N GLN A 75 12.48 13.83 6.93
CA GLN A 75 13.90 13.47 7.12
C GLN A 75 14.74 14.65 7.61
N ASN A 76 14.36 15.88 7.23
CA ASN A 76 15.02 17.11 7.68
C ASN A 76 14.48 17.65 9.02
N SER A 77 13.60 16.91 9.72
CA SER A 77 12.99 17.37 10.97
C SER A 77 13.90 17.30 12.20
N GLY A 78 15.15 16.85 12.03
CA GLY A 78 16.11 16.64 13.11
C GLY A 78 15.97 15.29 13.82
N LYS A 79 14.93 14.49 13.50
CA LYS A 79 14.82 13.10 13.94
C LYS A 79 15.67 12.18 13.06
N ASP A 80 16.24 11.13 13.64
CA ASP A 80 16.97 10.08 12.90
C ASP A 80 15.97 9.13 12.19
N ILE A 81 15.28 9.66 11.19
CA ILE A 81 14.29 8.96 10.37
C ILE A 81 14.69 8.99 8.91
N LYS A 82 14.60 7.83 8.25
CA LYS A 82 14.76 7.70 6.80
C LYS A 82 13.46 7.23 6.18
N TYR A 83 12.97 7.99 5.21
CA TYR A 83 11.80 7.63 4.43
C TYR A 83 12.21 6.92 3.15
N LYS A 84 11.63 5.74 2.92
CA LYS A 84 11.68 5.02 1.64
C LYS A 84 10.34 5.20 0.93
N LEU A 85 10.40 5.49 -0.36
CA LEU A 85 9.23 5.57 -1.21
C LEU A 85 8.83 4.15 -1.62
N GLY A 86 7.61 3.76 -1.28
CA GLY A 86 6.92 2.64 -1.91
C GLY A 86 5.69 3.20 -2.62
N TYR A 87 5.52 2.92 -3.90
CA TYR A 87 4.29 3.31 -4.58
C TYR A 87 3.89 2.25 -5.58
N SER A 88 2.59 2.13 -5.80
CA SER A 88 2.06 1.34 -6.90
C SER A 88 1.84 2.27 -8.09
N ASN A 89 2.20 1.80 -9.28
CA ASN A 89 1.73 2.44 -10.51
C ASN A 89 0.26 2.08 -10.66
N PHE A 90 -0.59 3.10 -10.80
CA PHE A 90 -2.05 3.02 -10.74
C PHE A 90 -2.60 2.75 -9.34
N THR A 91 -2.69 1.49 -8.91
CA THR A 91 -3.38 1.15 -7.66
C THR A 91 -2.92 -0.18 -7.11
N PHE A 92 -3.10 -0.38 -5.80
CA PHE A 92 -2.77 -1.64 -5.14
C PHE A 92 -3.48 -2.89 -5.72
N GLU A 93 -4.62 -2.73 -6.40
CA GLU A 93 -5.33 -3.83 -7.06
C GLU A 93 -4.49 -4.58 -8.10
N LEU A 94 -3.64 -3.86 -8.84
CA LEU A 94 -2.78 -4.48 -9.84
C LEU A 94 -1.82 -5.47 -9.19
N TRP A 95 -1.28 -5.13 -8.01
CA TRP A 95 -0.43 -6.03 -7.23
C TRP A 95 -1.15 -7.33 -6.90
N ILE A 96 -2.42 -7.26 -6.47
CA ILE A 96 -3.21 -8.44 -6.15
C ILE A 96 -3.44 -9.32 -7.38
N ILE A 97 -3.78 -8.70 -8.53
CA ILE A 97 -4.02 -9.41 -9.78
C ILE A 97 -2.78 -10.20 -10.20
N VAL A 98 -1.60 -9.57 -10.23
CA VAL A 98 -0.35 -10.22 -10.65
C VAL A 98 0.13 -11.30 -9.67
N HIS A 99 -0.35 -11.30 -8.42
CA HIS A 99 -0.05 -12.34 -7.44
C HIS A 99 -0.97 -13.56 -7.54
N LYS A 100 -2.20 -13.40 -8.05
CA LYS A 100 -3.18 -14.49 -8.12
C LYS A 100 -3.41 -15.05 -9.52
N THR A 101 -3.04 -14.31 -10.56
CA THR A 101 -3.38 -14.66 -11.95
C THR A 101 -2.29 -14.30 -12.93
N ASP A 102 -2.26 -15.02 -14.05
CA ASP A 102 -1.43 -14.72 -15.21
C ASP A 102 -1.96 -13.47 -15.94
N CYS A 103 -1.56 -12.30 -15.48
CA CYS A 103 -1.99 -11.01 -16.01
C CYS A 103 -1.10 -10.53 -17.17
N ASN A 104 -1.03 -11.32 -18.24
CA ASN A 104 -0.17 -11.06 -19.40
C ASN A 104 -0.75 -10.08 -20.44
N GLY A 105 -1.96 -9.56 -20.19
CA GLY A 105 -2.64 -8.60 -21.06
C GLY A 105 -2.29 -7.15 -20.74
N ILE A 106 -2.47 -6.26 -21.71
CA ILE A 106 -2.29 -4.81 -21.52
C ILE A 106 -3.50 -4.26 -20.76
N LEU A 107 -3.24 -3.59 -19.63
CA LEU A 107 -4.23 -2.83 -18.87
C LEU A 107 -3.76 -1.36 -18.80
N THR A 108 -4.51 -0.47 -19.43
CA THR A 108 -4.18 0.97 -19.53
C THR A 108 -4.88 1.82 -18.47
N HIS A 109 -5.93 1.28 -17.83
CA HIS A 109 -6.69 2.00 -16.80
C HIS A 109 -7.16 1.08 -15.68
N ARG A 110 -7.24 1.64 -14.45
CA ARG A 110 -7.66 0.90 -13.25
C ARG A 110 -9.05 0.29 -13.32
N HIS A 111 -9.98 0.86 -14.09
CA HIS A 111 -11.33 0.28 -14.23
C HIS A 111 -11.27 -1.13 -14.85
N GLN A 112 -10.21 -1.45 -15.59
CA GLN A 112 -10.02 -2.76 -16.21
C GLN A 112 -9.60 -3.82 -15.19
N TYR A 113 -9.28 -3.45 -13.95
CA TYR A 113 -8.82 -4.35 -12.89
C TYR A 113 -9.95 -5.18 -12.27
N LEU A 114 -11.20 -4.72 -12.37
CA LEU A 114 -12.34 -5.41 -11.76
C LEU A 114 -12.55 -6.83 -12.35
N LYS A 115 -12.45 -6.96 -13.68
CA LYS A 115 -12.62 -8.24 -14.37
C LYS A 115 -11.59 -9.30 -13.95
N PRO A 116 -10.27 -9.04 -14.00
CA PRO A 116 -9.29 -10.02 -13.54
C PRO A 116 -9.38 -10.26 -12.02
N LEU A 117 -9.73 -9.27 -11.19
CA LEU A 117 -9.99 -9.50 -9.76
C LEU A 117 -11.16 -10.47 -9.53
N ASN A 118 -12.29 -10.25 -10.20
CA ASN A 118 -13.44 -11.14 -10.14
C ASN A 118 -13.07 -12.57 -10.55
N SER A 119 -12.26 -12.73 -11.60
CA SER A 119 -11.75 -14.04 -12.00
C SER A 119 -10.82 -14.65 -10.95
N ALA A 120 -9.92 -13.86 -10.35
CA ALA A 120 -8.94 -14.32 -9.36
C ALA A 120 -9.58 -14.83 -8.05
N TYR A 121 -10.73 -14.25 -7.69
CA TYR A 121 -11.47 -14.59 -6.47
C TYR A 121 -12.74 -15.42 -6.73
N ASN A 122 -13.04 -15.72 -8.00
CA ASN A 122 -14.31 -16.32 -8.43
C ASN A 122 -15.53 -15.57 -7.85
N GLN A 123 -15.52 -14.23 -7.97
CA GLN A 123 -16.55 -13.31 -7.49
C GLN A 123 -17.14 -12.50 -8.65
N GLN A 124 -18.20 -11.74 -8.35
CA GLN A 124 -18.86 -10.82 -9.29
C GLN A 124 -19.09 -9.46 -8.64
N PHE A 125 -18.01 -8.79 -8.23
CA PHE A 125 -18.09 -7.40 -7.78
C PHE A 125 -18.49 -6.49 -8.95
N GLU A 126 -19.38 -5.54 -8.69
CA GLU A 126 -19.90 -4.52 -9.62
C GLU A 126 -18.95 -3.33 -9.77
N SER A 127 -18.11 -3.08 -8.76
CA SER A 127 -17.15 -1.98 -8.77
C SER A 127 -15.90 -2.30 -7.93
N LEU A 128 -14.82 -1.54 -8.17
CA LEU A 128 -13.64 -1.60 -7.29
C LEU A 128 -13.96 -1.14 -5.87
N ASP A 129 -14.90 -0.21 -5.70
CA ASP A 129 -15.34 0.24 -4.38
C ASP A 129 -16.00 -0.91 -3.62
N GLN A 130 -16.89 -1.67 -4.28
CA GLN A 130 -17.49 -2.85 -3.67
C GLN A 130 -16.43 -3.89 -3.33
N TYR A 131 -15.49 -4.19 -4.23
CA TYR A 131 -14.37 -5.08 -3.95
C TYR A 131 -13.57 -4.65 -2.69
N LYS A 132 -13.38 -3.34 -2.49
CA LYS A 132 -12.65 -2.75 -1.36
C LYS A 132 -13.43 -2.70 -0.05
N HIS A 133 -14.68 -3.14 0.00
CA HIS A 133 -15.44 -3.19 1.24
C HIS A 133 -14.83 -4.21 2.23
N GLU A 134 -14.79 -3.82 3.52
CA GLU A 134 -14.17 -4.63 4.57
C GLU A 134 -14.77 -6.04 4.68
N ASP A 135 -16.08 -6.16 4.51
CA ASP A 135 -16.79 -7.45 4.56
C ASP A 135 -16.31 -8.41 3.48
N ASN A 136 -15.86 -7.90 2.33
CA ASN A 136 -15.30 -8.71 1.25
C ASN A 136 -13.86 -9.15 1.54
N PHE A 137 -13.14 -8.42 2.39
CA PHE A 137 -11.79 -8.78 2.81
C PHE A 137 -11.78 -9.82 3.95
N LYS A 138 -12.74 -9.76 4.88
CA LYS A 138 -12.78 -10.62 6.08
C LYS A 138 -13.35 -12.02 5.88
N ARG A 139 -13.79 -12.35 4.67
CA ARG A 139 -14.30 -13.68 4.28
C ARG A 139 -13.20 -14.73 4.31
#